data_AF-A0A4W3IMS0-F1
#
_entry.id   AF-A0A4W3IMS0-F1
#
_cell.length_a   1.000
_cell.length_b   1.000
_cell.length_c   1.000
_cell.angle_alpha   90.00
_cell.angle_beta   90.00
_cell.angle_gamma   90.00
#
_symmetry.space_group_name_H-M   'P 1'
#
loop_
_entity.id
_entity.type
_entity.pdbx_description
1 polymer ?
#
loop_
_entity_poly.entity_id
_entity_poly.type
_entity_poly.pdbx_seq_one_letter_code
_entity_poly.pdbx_strand_id
1 'polypeptide(L)'
;LFGATYLTMFLNTLTPKFYVALTGTSSLISGLILIFEWWYFRKYGTSFIEQVSVSHLRPLLGGVDNTSSAVNFSTSNGEADSSRQSVSECKVWRNPLNLFRGAEYSRYTWVTGREPLTYYDMNLSAQDHQTFFTCDTDQLRPADIVMQKAWRERNPQARIKAAYQALELNNECATAYVLLAEEETTTIVEAEKLFKQALKVGDVCYKRSQQSQHHSAQLEAQHRRDTNVLVYIKRRLAMCARKLGRVREAVKLMRDLMKEFPLLSMLNIHENLLEALLELQAYADVQVVLAKYDDISLPKSATICYTAALLKARAVSDKFSPESASRRGLSTAEMNAVEAIHRAVEFNPHVPKYLLEMKSVILPPEHILKRGDSEAIAYAFFHLQHWKRVEGVLNLLHCTWEGTFRMIPYPLEKGHLFYPYPSCTETADRELLPSFHEVSVYPKKELPFFILFTAGLCSFTAMLALLTHQFPELMGVFAKAFFSTLFAPFSFVMEKIESVLPSSLWHQLTRI
;
A
#
# COMPACT_ATOMS: atom_id res chain seq x y z
N LEU A 1 -52.66 7.68 17.18
CA LEU A 1 -53.65 7.93 16.11
C LEU A 1 -53.41 9.23 15.30
N PHE A 2 -52.53 10.15 15.72
CA PHE A 2 -52.25 11.39 14.96
C PHE A 2 -51.11 11.30 13.91
N GLY A 3 -50.30 10.23 13.89
CA GLY A 3 -49.21 10.07 12.91
C GLY A 3 -49.63 9.48 11.56
N ALA A 4 -50.64 8.60 11.56
CA ALA A 4 -51.12 7.96 10.33
C ALA A 4 -51.89 8.94 9.44
N THR A 5 -52.68 9.85 10.03
CA THR A 5 -53.49 10.83 9.28
C THR A 5 -52.64 11.86 8.56
N TYR A 6 -51.49 12.25 9.12
CA TYR A 6 -50.53 13.15 8.46
C TYR A 6 -49.74 12.46 7.34
N LEU A 7 -49.38 11.18 7.49
CA LEU A 7 -48.72 10.41 6.42
C LEU A 7 -49.67 10.14 5.25
N THR A 8 -50.95 9.85 5.56
CA THR A 8 -51.99 9.65 4.54
C THR A 8 -52.41 10.96 3.88
N MET A 9 -52.45 12.09 4.61
CA MET A 9 -52.58 13.42 3.99
C MET A 9 -51.35 13.79 3.15
N PHE A 10 -50.14 13.51 3.62
CA PHE A 10 -48.89 13.76 2.88
C PHE A 10 -48.85 13.00 1.55
N LEU A 11 -49.30 11.74 1.53
CA LEU A 11 -49.44 10.95 0.31
C LEU A 11 -50.61 11.41 -0.58
N ASN A 12 -51.73 11.85 0.01
CA ASN A 12 -52.92 12.29 -0.74
C ASN A 12 -52.86 13.74 -1.27
N THR A 13 -51.90 14.56 -0.84
CA THR A 13 -51.73 15.96 -1.30
C THR A 13 -50.67 16.11 -2.39
N LEU A 14 -50.09 15.01 -2.87
CA LEU A 14 -49.23 15.00 -4.06
C LEU A 14 -50.10 15.25 -5.30
N THR A 15 -50.29 16.53 -5.64
CA THR A 15 -51.09 16.93 -6.80
C THR A 15 -50.62 16.26 -8.09
N PRO A 16 -51.51 16.02 -9.07
CA PRO A 16 -51.13 15.49 -10.40
C PRO A 16 -49.99 16.29 -11.05
N LYS A 17 -49.91 17.59 -10.76
CA LYS A 17 -48.82 18.47 -11.20
C LYS A 17 -47.46 18.11 -10.60
N PHE A 18 -47.40 17.66 -9.35
CA PHE A 18 -46.18 17.13 -8.75
C PHE A 18 -45.73 15.85 -9.43
N TYR A 19 -46.64 14.89 -9.66
CA TYR A 19 -46.30 13.65 -10.37
C TYR A 19 -45.88 13.91 -11.83
N VAL A 20 -46.52 14.85 -12.52
CA VAL A 20 -46.11 15.25 -13.88
C VAL A 20 -44.73 15.93 -13.86
N ALA A 21 -44.46 16.82 -12.90
CA ALA A 21 -43.14 17.45 -12.75
C ALA A 21 -42.04 16.44 -12.37
N LEU A 22 -42.33 15.50 -11.46
CA LEU A 22 -41.44 14.42 -11.05
C LEU A 22 -41.16 13.46 -12.22
N THR A 23 -42.19 13.09 -12.99
CA THR A 23 -42.05 12.19 -14.15
C THR A 23 -41.30 12.88 -15.29
N GLY A 24 -41.59 14.16 -15.54
CA GLY A 24 -40.89 14.96 -16.54
C GLY A 24 -39.41 15.16 -16.20
N THR A 25 -39.10 15.48 -14.95
CA THR A 25 -37.70 15.60 -14.48
C THR A 25 -36.98 14.26 -14.48
N SER A 26 -37.62 13.18 -14.03
CA SER A 26 -37.07 11.82 -14.07
C SER A 26 -36.78 11.35 -15.50
N SER A 27 -37.69 11.61 -16.45
CA SER A 27 -37.51 11.27 -17.87
C SER A 27 -36.35 12.05 -18.50
N LEU A 28 -36.23 13.35 -18.21
CA LEU A 28 -35.14 14.18 -18.70
C LEU A 28 -33.78 13.75 -18.13
N ILE A 29 -33.72 13.45 -16.83
CA ILE A 29 -32.51 12.94 -16.17
C ILE A 29 -32.14 11.56 -16.75
N SER A 30 -33.12 10.67 -16.96
CA SER A 30 -32.89 9.34 -17.54
C SER A 30 -32.37 9.42 -18.98
N GLY A 31 -32.91 10.34 -19.78
CA GLY A 31 -32.44 10.58 -21.15
C GLY A 31 -31.00 11.10 -21.19
N LEU A 32 -30.64 12.02 -20.28
CA LEU A 32 -29.27 12.52 -20.15
C LEU A 32 -28.31 11.40 -19.73
N ILE A 33 -28.68 10.62 -18.71
CA ILE A 33 -27.89 9.46 -18.25
C ILE A 33 -27.63 8.51 -19.41
N LEU A 34 -28.64 8.20 -20.23
CA LEU A 34 -28.52 7.27 -21.36
C LEU A 34 -27.59 7.78 -22.48
N ILE A 35 -27.63 9.08 -22.79
CA ILE A 35 -26.71 9.69 -23.77
C ILE A 35 -25.25 9.61 -23.29
N PHE A 36 -25.02 9.90 -22.00
CA PHE A 36 -23.68 9.82 -21.41
C PHE A 36 -23.19 8.38 -21.25
N GLU A 37 -24.07 7.45 -20.87
CA GLU A 37 -23.80 6.01 -20.82
C GLU A 37 -23.36 5.49 -22.19
N TRP A 38 -24.06 5.88 -23.25
CA TRP A 38 -23.72 5.52 -24.61
C TRP A 38 -22.37 6.10 -25.06
N TRP A 39 -22.09 7.35 -24.70
CA TRP A 39 -20.81 8.00 -25.01
C TRP A 39 -19.63 7.33 -24.26
N TYR A 40 -19.83 6.98 -22.99
CA TYR A 40 -18.86 6.25 -22.18
C TYR A 40 -18.61 4.84 -22.73
N PHE A 41 -19.67 4.09 -23.02
CA PHE A 41 -19.60 2.75 -23.58
C PHE A 41 -18.81 2.74 -24.90
N ARG A 42 -19.05 3.72 -25.78
CA ARG A 42 -18.32 3.84 -27.05
C ARG A 42 -16.82 4.11 -26.87
N LYS A 43 -16.42 4.78 -25.79
CA LYS A 43 -15.02 5.15 -25.52
C LYS A 43 -14.26 4.07 -24.75
N TYR A 44 -14.91 3.37 -23.83
CA TYR A 44 -14.26 2.44 -22.90
C TYR A 44 -14.67 0.97 -23.06
N GLY A 45 -15.69 0.68 -23.89
CA GLY A 45 -16.14 -0.69 -24.20
C GLY A 45 -16.89 -1.39 -23.07
N THR A 46 -17.27 -0.68 -22.01
CA THR A 46 -17.95 -1.22 -20.82
C THR A 46 -19.04 -0.27 -20.34
N SER A 47 -20.13 -0.78 -19.74
CA SER A 47 -21.18 0.07 -19.16
C SER A 47 -20.68 0.76 -17.90
N PHE A 48 -20.93 2.07 -17.79
CA PHE A 48 -20.60 2.88 -16.63
C PHE A 48 -21.52 2.53 -15.45
N ILE A 49 -22.82 2.36 -15.68
CA ILE A 49 -23.77 1.92 -14.65
C ILE A 49 -23.39 0.53 -14.11
N GLU A 50 -22.98 -0.40 -14.98
CA GLU A 50 -22.50 -1.72 -14.58
C GLU A 50 -21.22 -1.62 -13.74
N GLN A 51 -20.23 -0.82 -14.18
CA GLN A 51 -19.00 -0.61 -13.42
C GLN A 51 -19.24 0.02 -12.04
N VAL A 52 -20.11 1.02 -11.95
CA VAL A 52 -20.44 1.71 -10.69
C VAL A 52 -21.28 0.83 -9.77
N SER A 53 -22.26 0.09 -10.31
CA SER A 53 -23.06 -0.84 -9.50
C SER A 53 -22.23 -2.01 -8.97
N VAL A 54 -21.32 -2.56 -9.78
CA VAL A 54 -20.40 -3.63 -9.36
C VAL A 54 -19.33 -3.13 -8.36
N SER A 55 -18.87 -1.89 -8.45
CA SER A 55 -17.81 -1.37 -7.57
C SER A 55 -18.31 -0.70 -6.28
N HIS A 56 -19.49 -0.07 -6.31
CA HIS A 56 -20.00 0.72 -5.17
C HIS A 56 -21.28 0.15 -4.53
N LEU A 57 -22.14 -0.54 -5.29
CA LEU A 57 -23.36 -1.15 -4.74
C LEU A 57 -23.16 -2.62 -4.36
N ARG A 58 -22.27 -3.36 -5.04
CA ARG A 58 -21.98 -4.77 -4.74
C ARG A 58 -21.42 -5.01 -3.33
N PRO A 59 -20.52 -4.17 -2.77
CA PRO A 59 -20.11 -4.29 -1.37
C PRO A 59 -21.25 -4.00 -0.38
N LEU A 60 -22.24 -3.20 -0.79
CA LEU A 60 -23.40 -2.83 0.02
C LEU A 60 -24.52 -3.88 -0.03
N LEU A 61 -24.60 -4.67 -1.12
CA LEU A 61 -25.66 -5.64 -1.41
C LEU A 61 -25.31 -7.09 -1.07
N GLY A 62 -24.15 -7.37 -0.48
CA GLY A 62 -23.81 -8.71 0.03
C GLY A 62 -23.71 -9.82 -1.03
N GLY A 63 -23.49 -9.46 -2.29
CA GLY A 63 -23.42 -10.41 -3.41
C GLY A 63 -22.11 -11.19 -3.48
N VAL A 64 -22.05 -12.29 -2.72
CA VAL A 64 -21.11 -13.40 -2.94
C VAL A 64 -21.50 -14.08 -4.25
N ASP A 65 -20.57 -14.28 -5.18
CA ASP A 65 -20.66 -15.43 -6.09
C ASP A 65 -19.28 -15.93 -6.52
N ASN A 66 -19.13 -17.23 -6.30
CA ASN A 66 -18.05 -18.10 -6.77
C ASN A 66 -18.16 -18.24 -8.29
N THR A 67 -17.23 -17.67 -9.05
CA THR A 67 -16.78 -18.26 -10.34
C THR A 67 -15.56 -17.51 -10.87
N SER A 68 -14.38 -18.00 -10.52
CA SER A 68 -13.21 -17.91 -11.39
C SER A 68 -12.26 -19.02 -11.01
N SER A 69 -12.08 -19.96 -11.92
CA SER A 69 -11.18 -21.11 -11.86
C SER A 69 -9.74 -20.64 -11.66
N ALA A 70 -9.33 -20.45 -10.41
CA ALA A 70 -7.95 -20.24 -10.04
C ALA A 70 -7.30 -21.62 -9.82
N VAL A 71 -6.29 -21.93 -10.63
CA VAL A 71 -5.38 -23.04 -10.40
C VAL A 71 -4.64 -22.77 -9.09
N ASN A 72 -5.08 -23.43 -8.02
CA ASN A 72 -4.45 -23.35 -6.71
C ASN A 72 -3.07 -24.03 -6.76
N PHE A 73 -2.02 -23.26 -6.50
CA PHE A 73 -0.73 -23.81 -6.10
C PHE A 73 -0.66 -23.75 -4.58
N SER A 74 -1.08 -24.84 -3.92
CA SER A 74 -0.91 -25.04 -2.49
C SER A 74 0.36 -25.86 -2.23
N THR A 75 1.30 -25.30 -1.48
CA THR A 75 2.26 -26.10 -0.72
C THR A 75 1.58 -26.57 0.56
N SER A 76 1.49 -27.88 0.71
CA SER A 76 0.89 -28.59 1.84
C SER A 76 1.59 -28.29 3.17
N ASN A 77 0.82 -27.92 4.18
CA ASN A 77 0.90 -28.46 5.53
C ASN A 77 -0.44 -28.18 6.24
N GLY A 78 -1.12 -29.25 6.66
CA GLY A 78 -2.32 -29.18 7.49
C GLY A 78 -1.95 -29.03 8.96
N GLU A 79 -2.74 -28.28 9.73
CA GLU A 79 -3.90 -28.83 10.46
C GLU A 79 -4.77 -27.68 11.00
N ALA A 80 -6.04 -28.05 11.18
CA ALA A 80 -7.22 -27.30 11.57
C ALA A 80 -7.06 -26.11 12.54
N ASP A 81 -7.67 -24.97 12.18
CA ASP A 81 -8.67 -24.39 13.08
C ASP A 81 -9.82 -23.71 12.32
N SER A 82 -11.01 -23.84 12.88
CA SER A 82 -12.29 -23.58 12.24
C SER A 82 -12.92 -22.26 12.70
N SER A 83 -13.65 -21.62 11.77
CA SER A 83 -14.72 -20.63 12.02
C SER A 83 -14.31 -19.19 12.41
N ARG A 84 -13.72 -18.46 11.45
CA ARG A 84 -14.06 -17.05 11.20
C ARG A 84 -14.19 -16.83 9.70
N GLN A 85 -15.35 -16.31 9.27
CA GLN A 85 -15.65 -15.96 7.88
C GLN A 85 -14.54 -15.07 7.31
N SER A 86 -13.82 -15.56 6.31
CA SER A 86 -12.66 -14.89 5.72
C SER A 86 -13.11 -13.78 4.77
N VAL A 87 -13.15 -12.55 5.26
CA VAL A 87 -12.71 -11.42 4.44
C VAL A 87 -11.26 -11.74 4.07
N SER A 88 -10.92 -11.78 2.79
CA SER A 88 -9.58 -12.14 2.30
C SER A 88 -8.53 -11.28 3.00
N GLU A 89 -7.80 -11.84 3.97
CA GLU A 89 -6.83 -11.11 4.76
C GLU A 89 -5.60 -10.80 3.89
N CYS A 90 -5.21 -9.53 3.85
CA CYS A 90 -4.04 -9.08 3.12
C CYS A 90 -2.79 -9.67 3.79
N LYS A 91 -2.05 -10.54 3.09
CA LYS A 91 -0.83 -11.14 3.65
C LYS A 91 0.24 -10.07 3.87
N VAL A 92 0.62 -9.90 5.13
CA VAL A 92 1.73 -9.06 5.58
C VAL A 92 3.03 -9.88 5.63
N TRP A 93 4.17 -9.21 5.42
CA TRP A 93 5.51 -9.81 5.38
C TRP A 93 6.46 -9.07 6.30
N ARG A 94 7.47 -9.74 6.86
CA ARG A 94 8.54 -9.06 7.60
C ARG A 94 9.30 -8.10 6.69
N ASN A 95 9.57 -6.91 7.19
CA ASN A 95 10.45 -5.96 6.54
C ASN A 95 11.92 -6.44 6.65
N PRO A 96 12.59 -6.77 5.53
CA PRO A 96 13.97 -7.22 5.56
C PRO A 96 14.95 -6.12 6.00
N LEU A 97 14.53 -4.87 6.00
CA LEU A 97 15.33 -3.71 6.38
C LEU A 97 14.85 -3.08 7.71
N ASN A 98 14.09 -3.82 8.53
CA ASN A 98 13.57 -3.32 9.81
C ASN A 98 14.68 -2.81 10.75
N LEU A 99 14.37 -1.75 11.51
CA LEU A 99 15.34 -1.09 12.39
C LEU A 99 15.57 -1.88 13.68
N PHE A 100 16.50 -1.42 14.52
CA PHE A 100 16.72 -1.96 15.87
C PHE A 100 15.76 -1.31 16.87
N ARG A 101 15.00 -2.10 17.64
CA ARG A 101 13.95 -1.59 18.53
C ARG A 101 14.48 -0.57 19.53
N GLY A 102 15.42 -0.94 20.39
CA GLY A 102 16.00 -0.02 21.36
C GLY A 102 16.79 1.10 20.68
N ALA A 103 17.77 0.74 19.86
CA ALA A 103 18.75 1.68 19.33
C ALA A 103 18.18 2.70 18.31
N GLU A 104 17.06 2.39 17.65
CA GLU A 104 16.47 3.24 16.61
C GLU A 104 15.01 3.62 16.90
N TYR A 105 14.10 2.65 17.07
CA TYR A 105 12.67 2.95 17.27
C TYR A 105 12.40 3.62 18.64
N SER A 106 12.88 3.04 19.74
CA SER A 106 12.72 3.58 21.09
C SER A 106 13.44 4.91 21.23
N ARG A 107 14.60 5.07 20.60
CA ARG A 107 15.29 6.37 20.54
C ARG A 107 14.44 7.43 19.84
N TYR A 108 13.76 7.10 18.75
CA TYR A 108 12.84 8.01 18.09
C TYR A 108 11.66 8.38 19.00
N THR A 109 11.05 7.41 19.69
CA THR A 109 9.97 7.68 20.65
C THR A 109 10.44 8.58 21.78
N TRP A 110 11.63 8.33 22.33
CA TRP A 110 12.20 9.15 23.41
C TRP A 110 12.39 10.61 23.00
N VAL A 111 12.88 10.86 21.79
CA VAL A 111 13.14 12.22 21.28
C VAL A 111 11.86 12.94 20.85
N THR A 112 10.93 12.23 20.21
CA THR A 112 9.77 12.86 19.55
C THR A 112 8.47 12.76 20.34
N GLY A 113 8.39 11.85 21.32
CA GLY A 113 7.15 11.48 22.00
C GLY A 113 6.15 10.73 21.11
N ARG A 114 6.55 10.31 19.89
CA ARG A 114 5.68 9.61 18.94
C ARG A 114 6.11 8.16 18.78
N GLU A 115 5.17 7.23 18.86
CA GLU A 115 5.44 5.81 18.67
C GLU A 115 5.50 5.46 17.18
N PRO A 116 6.66 5.00 16.64
CA PRO A 116 6.82 4.73 15.22
C PRO A 116 6.24 3.37 14.81
N LEU A 117 6.05 2.45 15.75
CA LEU A 117 5.50 1.10 15.52
C LEU A 117 4.10 1.03 16.11
N THR A 118 3.16 0.44 15.38
CA THR A 118 1.80 0.24 15.87
C THR A 118 1.70 -0.98 16.79
N TYR A 119 0.62 -1.04 17.55
CA TYR A 119 0.29 -2.24 18.33
C TYR A 119 0.17 -3.49 17.45
N TYR A 120 -0.43 -3.35 16.27
CA TYR A 120 -0.60 -4.45 15.32
C TYR A 120 0.75 -4.96 14.80
N ASP A 121 1.64 -4.05 14.38
CA ASP A 121 2.99 -4.38 13.91
C ASP A 121 3.83 -5.09 14.99
N MET A 122 3.78 -4.59 16.23
CA MET A 122 4.44 -5.22 17.38
C MET A 122 3.88 -6.62 17.69
N ASN A 123 2.57 -6.81 17.52
CA ASN A 123 1.92 -8.09 17.75
C ASN A 123 2.28 -9.13 16.67
N LEU A 124 2.41 -8.72 15.40
CA LEU A 124 2.95 -9.58 14.34
C LEU A 124 4.37 -10.04 14.68
N SER A 125 5.19 -9.12 15.18
CA SER A 125 6.56 -9.42 15.57
C SER A 125 6.66 -10.40 16.75
N ALA A 126 5.73 -10.30 17.70
CA ALA A 126 5.60 -11.27 18.79
C ALA A 126 5.17 -12.67 18.29
N GLN A 127 4.32 -12.75 17.26
CA GLN A 127 3.95 -14.01 16.62
C GLN A 127 5.15 -14.62 15.90
N ASP A 128 5.87 -13.84 15.10
CA ASP A 128 7.07 -14.27 14.41
C ASP A 128 8.14 -14.81 15.35
N HIS A 129 8.39 -14.12 16.48
CA HIS A 129 9.36 -14.57 17.48
C HIS A 129 8.93 -15.90 18.11
N GLN A 130 7.64 -16.12 18.34
CA GLN A 130 7.15 -17.42 18.79
C GLN A 130 7.38 -18.49 17.72
N THR A 131 7.04 -18.21 16.46
CA THR A 131 7.24 -19.15 15.35
C THR A 131 8.71 -19.50 15.11
N PHE A 132 9.62 -18.55 15.25
CA PHE A 132 11.04 -18.76 14.91
C PHE A 132 11.89 -19.24 16.07
N PHE A 133 11.60 -18.79 17.29
CA PHE A 133 12.50 -18.94 18.43
C PHE A 133 11.99 -19.92 19.49
N THR A 134 10.85 -20.58 19.25
CA THR A 134 10.28 -21.57 20.15
C THR A 134 10.10 -22.93 19.47
N CYS A 135 10.09 -23.99 20.28
CA CYS A 135 9.77 -25.35 19.85
C CYS A 135 9.22 -26.17 21.02
N ASP A 136 8.61 -27.32 20.74
CA ASP A 136 7.95 -28.14 21.77
C ASP A 136 8.89 -28.61 22.89
N THR A 137 10.18 -28.76 22.60
CA THR A 137 11.18 -29.20 23.60
C THR A 137 11.61 -28.10 24.57
N ASP A 138 11.20 -26.85 24.37
CA ASP A 138 11.52 -25.74 25.28
C ASP A 138 10.99 -25.98 26.69
N GLN A 139 9.90 -26.74 26.84
CA GLN A 139 9.35 -27.13 28.15
C GLN A 139 10.33 -27.93 29.00
N LEU A 140 11.37 -28.51 28.39
CA LEU A 140 12.42 -29.27 29.07
C LEU A 140 13.57 -28.38 29.56
N ARG A 141 13.59 -27.10 29.17
CA ARG A 141 14.69 -26.16 29.43
C ARG A 141 14.16 -24.93 30.18
N PRO A 142 14.44 -24.77 31.49
CA PRO A 142 13.86 -23.70 32.31
C PRO A 142 14.01 -22.29 31.74
N ALA A 143 15.17 -21.97 31.16
CA ALA A 143 15.41 -20.66 30.53
C ALA A 143 14.51 -20.43 29.29
N ASP A 144 14.28 -21.45 28.47
CA ASP A 144 13.43 -21.32 27.29
C ASP A 144 11.95 -21.17 27.66
N ILE A 145 11.49 -21.77 28.78
CA ILE A 145 10.14 -21.52 29.33
C ILE A 145 9.94 -20.04 29.67
N VAL A 146 10.95 -19.41 30.29
CA VAL A 146 10.91 -17.97 30.59
C VAL A 146 10.87 -17.17 29.28
N MET A 147 11.69 -17.54 28.29
CA MET A 147 11.70 -16.85 26.99
C MET A 147 10.38 -17.00 26.21
N GLN A 148 9.72 -18.16 26.25
CA GLN A 148 8.40 -18.35 25.64
C GLN A 148 7.37 -17.36 26.19
N LYS A 149 7.41 -17.08 27.50
CA LYS A 149 6.57 -16.07 28.14
C LYS A 149 7.01 -14.66 27.71
N ALA A 150 8.32 -14.40 27.67
CA ALA A 150 8.87 -13.11 27.26
C ALA A 150 8.45 -12.72 25.83
N TRP A 151 8.38 -13.66 24.89
CA TRP A 151 7.95 -13.38 23.51
C TRP A 151 6.48 -12.99 23.38
N ARG A 152 5.64 -13.37 24.35
CA ARG A 152 4.21 -12.99 24.41
C ARG A 152 3.96 -11.74 25.25
N GLU A 153 4.96 -11.33 26.04
CA GLU A 153 4.85 -10.20 26.94
C GLU A 153 4.84 -8.88 26.15
N ARG A 154 3.86 -8.02 26.46
CA ARG A 154 3.61 -6.77 25.75
C ARG A 154 4.47 -5.64 26.30
N ASN A 155 4.74 -5.65 27.61
CA ASN A 155 5.52 -4.62 28.25
C ASN A 155 7.03 -4.82 27.98
N PRO A 156 7.73 -3.86 27.34
CA PRO A 156 9.16 -3.99 27.03
C PRO A 156 10.04 -4.21 28.25
N GLN A 157 9.77 -3.54 29.37
CA GLN A 157 10.55 -3.68 30.61
C GLN A 157 10.36 -5.06 31.23
N ALA A 158 9.15 -5.62 31.16
CA ALA A 158 8.88 -6.99 31.59
C ALA A 158 9.59 -8.01 30.68
N ARG A 159 9.64 -7.78 29.36
CA ARG A 159 10.43 -8.60 28.42
C ARG A 159 11.91 -8.61 28.76
N ILE A 160 12.51 -7.44 29.00
CA ILE A 160 13.92 -7.30 29.38
C ILE A 160 14.20 -8.03 30.69
N LYS A 161 13.36 -7.84 31.71
CA LYS A 161 13.48 -8.53 33.00
C LYS A 161 13.41 -10.06 32.84
N ALA A 162 12.50 -10.55 32.00
CA ALA A 162 12.39 -11.98 31.72
C ALA A 162 13.63 -12.54 31.00
N ALA A 163 14.23 -11.79 30.07
CA ALA A 163 15.47 -12.19 29.42
C ALA A 163 16.63 -12.32 30.42
N TYR A 164 16.78 -11.38 31.36
CA TYR A 164 17.75 -11.50 32.44
C TYR A 164 17.49 -12.73 33.33
N GLN A 165 16.24 -12.98 33.71
CA GLN A 165 15.86 -14.18 34.46
C GLN A 165 16.21 -15.47 33.69
N ALA A 166 16.04 -15.49 32.37
CA ALA A 166 16.44 -16.63 31.55
C ALA A 166 17.97 -16.84 31.57
N LEU A 167 18.76 -15.76 31.56
CA LEU A 167 20.23 -15.83 31.67
C LEU A 167 20.72 -16.25 33.06
N GLU A 168 20.00 -15.91 34.13
CA GLU A 168 20.26 -16.41 35.48
C GLU A 168 20.07 -17.93 35.59
N LEU A 169 19.06 -18.47 34.90
CA LEU A 169 18.80 -19.91 34.83
C LEU A 169 19.79 -20.64 33.92
N ASN A 170 20.13 -20.04 32.77
CA ASN A 170 21.10 -20.57 31.83
C ASN A 170 21.78 -19.42 31.07
N ASN A 171 23.05 -19.18 31.39
CA ASN A 171 23.86 -18.17 30.70
C ASN A 171 24.14 -18.52 29.22
N GLU A 172 23.82 -19.75 28.80
CA GLU A 172 23.83 -20.20 27.41
C GLU A 172 22.44 -20.09 26.73
N CYS A 173 21.63 -19.08 27.08
CA CYS A 173 20.36 -18.81 26.41
C CYS A 173 20.52 -17.78 25.27
N ALA A 174 20.71 -18.26 24.03
CA ALA A 174 20.92 -17.39 22.85
C ALA A 174 19.74 -16.42 22.59
N THR A 175 18.51 -16.88 22.78
CA THR A 175 17.28 -16.10 22.57
C THR A 175 17.12 -14.96 23.57
N ALA A 176 17.62 -15.11 24.81
CA ALA A 176 17.65 -14.04 25.79
C ALA A 176 18.61 -12.92 25.35
N TYR A 177 19.81 -13.25 24.87
CA TYR A 177 20.72 -12.27 24.29
C TYR A 177 20.14 -11.56 23.06
N VAL A 178 19.41 -12.28 22.21
CA VAL A 178 18.68 -11.67 21.08
C VAL A 178 17.66 -10.63 21.57
N LEU A 179 16.86 -10.97 22.59
CA LEU A 179 15.86 -10.04 23.14
C LEU A 179 16.53 -8.79 23.70
N LEU A 180 17.58 -8.94 24.51
CA LEU A 180 18.31 -7.80 25.07
C LEU A 180 18.94 -6.93 23.98
N ALA A 181 19.53 -7.55 22.95
CA ALA A 181 20.10 -6.82 21.81
C ALA A 181 19.06 -5.99 21.06
N GLU A 182 17.85 -6.52 20.89
CA GLU A 182 16.74 -5.82 20.25
C GLU A 182 16.18 -4.70 21.13
N GLU A 183 15.89 -4.94 22.40
CA GLU A 183 15.01 -4.08 23.21
C GLU A 183 15.75 -3.14 24.17
N GLU A 184 16.86 -3.58 24.77
CA GLU A 184 17.53 -2.83 25.85
C GLU A 184 18.52 -1.79 25.33
N THR A 185 19.13 -2.06 24.17
CA THR A 185 20.28 -1.28 23.70
C THR A 185 19.88 0.10 23.21
N THR A 186 20.75 1.09 23.43
CA THR A 186 20.51 2.49 23.00
C THR A 186 21.30 2.85 21.75
N THR A 187 22.32 2.05 21.41
CA THR A 187 23.17 2.25 20.24
C THR A 187 23.40 0.97 19.45
N ILE A 188 23.74 1.11 18.17
CA ILE A 188 24.08 -0.03 17.31
C ILE A 188 25.32 -0.79 17.80
N VAL A 189 26.26 -0.10 18.47
CA VAL A 189 27.47 -0.72 19.04
C VAL A 189 27.11 -1.66 20.20
N GLU A 190 26.19 -1.24 21.07
CA GLU A 190 25.67 -2.06 22.16
C GLU A 190 24.89 -3.26 21.62
N ALA A 191 24.03 -3.05 20.63
CA ALA A 191 23.30 -4.12 19.95
C ALA A 191 24.28 -5.15 19.36
N GLU A 192 25.31 -4.71 18.65
CA GLU A 192 26.32 -5.60 18.07
C GLU A 192 27.04 -6.43 19.15
N LYS A 193 27.37 -5.83 20.30
CA LYS A 193 28.03 -6.54 21.41
C LYS A 193 27.16 -7.69 21.93
N LEU A 194 25.88 -7.43 22.16
CA LEU A 194 24.94 -8.47 22.61
C LEU A 194 24.68 -9.52 21.53
N PHE A 195 24.56 -9.13 20.25
CA PHE A 195 24.46 -10.10 19.15
C PHE A 195 25.70 -10.97 18.99
N LYS A 196 26.92 -10.45 19.28
CA LYS A 196 28.14 -11.28 19.31
C LYS A 196 28.11 -12.30 20.43
N GLN A 197 27.57 -11.94 21.60
CA GLN A 197 27.33 -12.91 22.69
C GLN A 197 26.29 -13.95 22.29
N ALA A 198 25.18 -13.52 21.68
CA ALA A 198 24.15 -14.39 21.14
C ALA A 198 24.74 -15.37 20.10
N LEU A 199 25.62 -14.90 19.21
CA LEU A 199 26.25 -15.74 18.19
C LEU A 199 27.11 -16.84 18.81
N LYS A 200 27.94 -16.48 19.80
CA LYS A 200 28.81 -17.45 20.48
C LYS A 200 28.01 -18.61 21.06
N VAL A 201 26.89 -18.32 21.70
CA VAL A 201 26.01 -19.32 22.29
C VAL A 201 25.19 -20.05 21.22
N GLY A 202 24.62 -19.31 20.27
CA GLY A 202 23.78 -19.83 19.19
C GLY A 202 24.51 -20.80 18.27
N ASP A 203 25.78 -20.55 17.96
CA ASP A 203 26.62 -21.48 17.18
C ASP A 203 26.81 -22.82 17.89
N VAL A 204 26.97 -22.81 19.22
CA VAL A 204 27.09 -24.03 20.02
C VAL A 204 25.77 -24.81 20.03
N CYS A 205 24.64 -24.11 20.23
CA CYS A 205 23.30 -24.71 20.18
C CYS A 205 23.03 -25.34 18.81
N TYR A 206 23.28 -24.60 17.72
CA TYR A 206 23.10 -25.07 16.35
C TYR A 206 23.93 -26.32 16.04
N LYS A 207 25.23 -26.31 16.37
CA LYS A 207 26.11 -27.47 16.13
C LYS A 207 25.65 -28.70 16.91
N ARG A 208 25.20 -28.51 18.15
CA ARG A 208 24.67 -29.58 18.99
C ARG A 208 23.41 -30.18 18.40
N SER A 209 22.43 -29.35 18.01
CA SER A 209 21.17 -29.84 17.44
C SER A 209 21.34 -30.43 16.04
N GLN A 210 22.30 -29.94 15.24
CA GLN A 210 22.61 -30.49 13.92
C GLN A 210 23.07 -31.96 13.99
N GLN A 211 23.84 -32.33 15.02
CA GLN A 211 24.31 -33.70 15.21
C GLN A 211 23.16 -34.67 15.56
N SER A 212 22.12 -34.19 16.22
CA SER A 212 21.02 -35.01 16.72
C SER A 212 19.72 -34.92 15.89
N GLN A 213 19.66 -34.06 14.88
CA GLN A 213 18.40 -33.69 14.20
C GLN A 213 17.58 -34.87 13.64
N HIS A 214 18.22 -35.95 13.19
CA HIS A 214 17.54 -37.09 12.56
C HIS A 214 17.02 -38.15 13.53
N HIS A 215 17.21 -37.98 14.85
CA HIS A 215 16.86 -39.00 15.83
C HIS A 215 15.38 -38.97 16.23
N SER A 216 14.73 -37.80 16.16
CA SER A 216 13.30 -37.66 16.46
C SER A 216 12.73 -36.36 15.89
N ALA A 217 11.40 -36.30 15.70
CA ALA A 217 10.71 -35.09 15.26
C ALA A 217 10.92 -33.90 16.23
N GLN A 218 11.05 -34.18 17.53
CA GLN A 218 11.35 -33.18 18.55
C GLN A 218 12.74 -32.56 18.37
N LEU A 219 13.75 -33.37 18.02
CA LEU A 219 15.11 -32.91 17.78
C LEU A 219 15.23 -32.20 16.42
N GLU A 220 14.45 -32.60 15.42
CA GLU A 220 14.31 -31.88 14.16
C GLU A 220 13.71 -30.47 14.38
N ALA A 221 12.65 -30.38 15.18
CA ALA A 221 12.02 -29.11 15.54
C ALA A 221 13.00 -28.20 16.31
N GLN A 222 13.78 -28.76 17.25
CA GLN A 222 14.82 -28.03 17.96
C GLN A 222 15.92 -27.54 16.99
N HIS A 223 16.36 -28.39 16.06
CA HIS A 223 17.36 -27.99 15.06
C HIS A 223 16.85 -26.85 14.17
N ARG A 224 15.58 -26.91 13.74
CA ARG A 224 14.93 -25.84 12.96
C ARG A 224 14.90 -24.52 13.74
N ARG A 225 14.52 -24.57 15.02
CA ARG A 225 14.52 -23.41 15.92
C ARG A 225 15.93 -22.83 16.10
N ASP A 226 16.93 -23.67 16.40
CA ASP A 226 18.31 -23.21 16.60
C ASP A 226 18.92 -22.64 15.31
N THR A 227 18.56 -23.20 14.15
CA THR A 227 18.93 -22.66 12.84
C THR A 227 18.29 -21.28 12.63
N ASN A 228 16.99 -21.12 12.91
CA ASN A 228 16.31 -19.82 12.80
C ASN A 228 16.95 -18.75 13.69
N VAL A 229 17.26 -19.10 14.95
CA VAL A 229 17.96 -18.21 15.90
C VAL A 229 19.33 -17.81 15.35
N LEU A 230 20.13 -18.77 14.86
CA LEU A 230 21.46 -18.52 14.32
C LEU A 230 21.42 -17.60 13.10
N VAL A 231 20.52 -17.87 12.14
CA VAL A 231 20.39 -17.05 10.93
C VAL A 231 19.91 -15.64 11.29
N TYR A 232 18.99 -15.50 12.23
CA TYR A 232 18.54 -14.19 12.72
C TYR A 232 19.72 -13.39 13.30
N ILE A 233 20.52 -14.00 14.19
CA ILE A 233 21.68 -13.36 14.80
C ILE A 233 22.70 -12.92 13.75
N LYS A 234 23.09 -13.83 12.83
CA LYS A 234 24.06 -13.52 11.77
C LYS A 234 23.56 -12.39 10.86
N ARG A 235 22.26 -12.38 10.52
CA ARG A 235 21.63 -11.28 9.75
C ARG A 235 21.69 -9.96 10.52
N ARG A 236 21.33 -9.94 11.81
CA ARG A 236 21.38 -8.71 12.62
C ARG A 236 22.80 -8.19 12.79
N LEU A 237 23.81 -9.06 12.93
CA LEU A 237 25.22 -8.66 12.91
C LEU A 237 25.63 -8.02 11.58
N ALA A 238 25.18 -8.56 10.44
CA ALA A 238 25.43 -7.93 9.15
C ALA A 238 24.79 -6.54 9.04
N MET A 239 23.57 -6.37 9.58
CA MET A 239 22.89 -5.07 9.66
C MET A 239 23.63 -4.09 10.57
N CYS A 240 24.12 -4.53 11.74
CA CYS A 240 24.98 -3.74 12.62
C CYS A 240 26.25 -3.30 11.89
N ALA A 241 26.95 -4.22 11.21
CA ALA A 241 28.18 -3.91 10.47
C ALA A 241 27.93 -2.83 9.42
N ARG A 242 26.84 -2.91 8.65
CA ARG A 242 26.45 -1.88 7.68
C ARG A 242 26.21 -0.53 8.36
N LYS A 243 25.35 -0.49 9.39
CA LYS A 243 25.02 0.73 10.15
C LYS A 243 26.24 1.38 10.80
N LEU A 244 27.29 0.61 11.10
CA LEU A 244 28.56 1.09 11.63
C LEU A 244 29.60 1.45 10.53
N GLY A 245 29.19 1.51 9.26
CA GLY A 245 30.05 1.87 8.13
C GLY A 245 30.98 0.74 7.65
N ARG A 246 30.90 -0.46 8.23
CA ARG A 246 31.66 -1.64 7.80
C ARG A 246 30.91 -2.39 6.69
N VAL A 247 30.58 -1.67 5.62
CA VAL A 247 29.68 -2.15 4.55
C VAL A 247 30.24 -3.38 3.82
N ARG A 248 31.57 -3.44 3.59
CA ARG A 248 32.21 -4.62 2.97
C ARG A 248 32.07 -5.88 3.82
N GLU A 249 32.16 -5.74 5.14
CA GLU A 249 31.94 -6.84 6.09
C GLU A 249 30.47 -7.29 6.05
N ALA A 250 29.53 -6.34 6.06
CA ALA A 250 28.10 -6.63 5.93
C ALA A 250 27.78 -7.43 4.66
N VAL A 251 28.31 -7.01 3.50
CA VAL A 251 28.15 -7.73 2.22
C VAL A 251 28.70 -9.15 2.31
N LYS A 252 29.88 -9.33 2.90
CA LYS A 252 30.48 -10.66 3.10
C LYS A 252 29.57 -11.55 3.96
N LEU A 253 29.14 -11.04 5.12
CA LEU A 253 28.25 -11.77 6.04
C LEU A 253 26.93 -12.17 5.37
N MET A 254 26.31 -11.28 4.59
CA MET A 254 25.06 -11.58 3.87
C MET A 254 25.26 -12.65 2.79
N ARG A 255 26.35 -12.58 2.02
CA ARG A 255 26.69 -13.59 1.00
C ARG A 255 26.96 -14.96 1.63
N ASP A 256 27.74 -14.98 2.71
CA ASP A 256 28.05 -16.21 3.45
C ASP A 256 26.77 -16.83 3.99
N LEU A 257 25.88 -16.02 4.58
CA LEU A 257 24.59 -16.48 5.10
C LEU A 257 23.67 -17.07 4.03
N MET A 258 23.56 -16.42 2.87
CA MET A 258 22.77 -16.92 1.74
C MET A 258 23.35 -18.21 1.13
N LYS A 259 24.67 -18.42 1.24
CA LYS A 259 25.34 -19.64 0.78
C LYS A 259 25.19 -20.79 1.77
N GLU A 260 25.31 -20.50 3.06
CA GLU A 260 25.21 -21.48 4.15
C GLU A 260 23.77 -21.97 4.34
N PHE A 261 22.78 -21.08 4.15
CA PHE A 261 21.37 -21.38 4.37
C PHE A 261 20.47 -21.00 3.17
N PRO A 262 20.66 -21.64 2.01
CA PRO A 262 19.95 -21.25 0.78
C PRO A 262 18.43 -21.46 0.84
N LEU A 263 17.94 -22.35 1.71
CA LEU A 263 16.52 -22.68 1.87
C LEU A 263 15.78 -21.71 2.83
N LEU A 264 16.49 -20.84 3.56
CA LEU A 264 15.88 -19.90 4.51
C LEU A 264 15.53 -18.56 3.84
N SER A 265 14.75 -18.65 2.75
CA SER A 265 14.25 -17.49 1.99
C SER A 265 13.38 -16.54 2.83
N MET A 266 12.86 -17.00 3.97
CA MET A 266 11.92 -16.28 4.83
C MET A 266 12.41 -14.92 5.34
N LEU A 267 13.73 -14.70 5.44
CA LEU A 267 14.29 -13.43 5.89
C LEU A 267 14.66 -12.46 4.76
N ASN A 268 14.47 -12.85 3.50
CA ASN A 268 14.75 -12.04 2.30
C ASN A 268 16.11 -11.32 2.35
N ILE A 269 17.17 -12.01 2.81
CA ILE A 269 18.53 -11.45 3.01
C ILE A 269 19.09 -10.78 1.75
N HIS A 270 18.65 -11.22 0.57
CA HIS A 270 19.02 -10.60 -0.71
C HIS A 270 18.65 -9.11 -0.78
N GLU A 271 17.58 -8.66 -0.12
CA GLU A 271 17.22 -7.24 -0.07
C GLU A 271 18.18 -6.43 0.81
N ASN A 272 18.65 -7.00 1.93
CA ASN A 272 19.74 -6.41 2.71
C ASN A 272 21.03 -6.29 1.88
N LEU A 273 21.33 -7.33 1.10
CA LEU A 273 22.51 -7.38 0.24
C LEU A 273 22.45 -6.33 -0.89
N LEU A 274 21.28 -6.17 -1.53
CA LEU A 274 21.09 -5.17 -2.58
C LEU A 274 21.39 -3.76 -2.08
N GLU A 275 20.84 -3.40 -0.92
CA GLU A 275 21.07 -2.09 -0.33
C GLU A 275 22.56 -1.88 0.02
N ALA A 276 23.22 -2.87 0.65
CA ALA A 276 24.63 -2.75 1.01
C ALA A 276 25.55 -2.65 -0.23
N LEU A 277 25.21 -3.34 -1.33
CA LEU A 277 25.94 -3.24 -2.59
C LEU A 277 25.72 -1.89 -3.28
N LEU A 278 24.51 -1.32 -3.20
CA LEU A 278 24.23 0.03 -3.69
C LEU A 278 25.00 1.09 -2.89
N GLU A 279 25.13 0.90 -1.57
CA GLU A 279 25.95 1.76 -0.72
C GLU A 279 27.42 1.76 -1.17
N LEU A 280 27.98 0.58 -1.48
CA LEU A 280 29.31 0.42 -2.07
C LEU A 280 29.43 0.87 -3.53
N GLN A 281 28.32 1.21 -4.20
CA GLN A 281 28.28 1.47 -5.64
C GLN A 281 28.77 0.28 -6.50
N ALA A 282 28.65 -0.94 -5.97
CA ALA A 282 29.03 -2.17 -6.65
C ALA A 282 27.93 -2.59 -7.65
N TYR A 283 27.60 -1.72 -8.61
CA TYR A 283 26.45 -1.88 -9.51
C TYR A 283 26.47 -3.17 -10.34
N ALA A 284 27.66 -3.67 -10.70
CA ALA A 284 27.80 -4.96 -11.38
C ALA A 284 27.32 -6.12 -10.48
N ASP A 285 27.67 -6.10 -9.20
CA ASP A 285 27.22 -7.10 -8.23
C ASP A 285 25.72 -6.98 -7.95
N VAL A 286 25.18 -5.75 -7.91
CA VAL A 286 23.72 -5.52 -7.82
C VAL A 286 23.01 -6.19 -9.01
N GLN A 287 23.53 -6.02 -10.23
CA GLN A 287 22.98 -6.65 -11.43
C GLN A 287 23.02 -8.19 -11.34
N VAL A 288 24.09 -8.77 -10.80
CA VAL A 288 24.20 -10.23 -10.59
C VAL A 288 23.16 -10.74 -9.60
N VAL A 289 22.88 -10.00 -8.52
CA VAL A 289 21.81 -10.37 -7.58
C VAL A 289 20.45 -10.28 -8.26
N LEU A 290 20.15 -9.16 -8.95
CA LEU A 290 18.86 -8.96 -9.63
C LEU A 290 18.59 -9.98 -10.73
N ALA A 291 19.60 -10.41 -11.49
CA ALA A 291 19.45 -11.41 -12.55
C ALA A 291 18.87 -12.74 -12.04
N LYS A 292 19.14 -13.10 -10.77
CA LYS A 292 18.53 -14.28 -10.13
C LYS A 292 17.03 -14.14 -9.92
N TYR A 293 16.53 -12.91 -9.85
CA TYR A 293 15.14 -12.56 -9.61
C TYR A 293 14.46 -11.99 -10.86
N ASP A 294 15.04 -12.13 -12.06
CA ASP A 294 14.39 -11.72 -13.31
C ASP A 294 13.22 -12.66 -13.67
N ASP A 295 13.29 -13.93 -13.28
CA ASP A 295 12.21 -14.91 -13.44
C ASP A 295 10.88 -14.41 -12.85
N ILE A 296 9.79 -14.57 -13.60
CA ILE A 296 8.42 -14.20 -13.21
C ILE A 296 7.92 -15.09 -12.07
N SER A 297 8.42 -16.32 -11.97
CA SER A 297 8.03 -17.27 -10.92
C SER A 297 8.50 -16.86 -9.52
N LEU A 298 9.52 -16.00 -9.44
CA LEU A 298 10.11 -15.57 -8.18
C LEU A 298 9.38 -14.37 -7.58
N PRO A 299 9.24 -14.33 -6.24
CA PRO A 299 8.50 -13.27 -5.57
C PRO A 299 9.18 -11.91 -5.80
N LYS A 300 8.46 -10.97 -6.41
CA LYS A 300 8.90 -9.59 -6.55
C LYS A 300 8.68 -8.79 -5.26
N SER A 301 9.41 -7.69 -5.11
CA SER A 301 9.29 -6.68 -4.05
C SER A 301 9.65 -5.31 -4.62
N ALA A 302 9.31 -4.25 -3.88
CA ALA A 302 9.68 -2.89 -4.28
C ALA A 302 11.21 -2.76 -4.41
N THR A 303 11.97 -3.41 -3.51
CA THR A 303 13.43 -3.46 -3.55
C THR A 303 13.94 -4.03 -4.87
N ILE A 304 13.39 -5.15 -5.36
CA ILE A 304 13.80 -5.75 -6.64
C ILE A 304 13.43 -4.83 -7.81
N CYS A 305 12.16 -4.44 -7.91
CA CYS A 305 11.64 -3.71 -9.07
C CYS A 305 12.26 -2.32 -9.21
N TYR A 306 12.31 -1.54 -8.14
CA TYR A 306 12.85 -0.18 -8.19
C TYR A 306 14.38 -0.17 -8.25
N THR A 307 15.09 -1.15 -7.68
CA THR A 307 16.55 -1.21 -7.86
C THR A 307 16.92 -1.58 -9.30
N ALA A 308 16.16 -2.47 -9.95
CA ALA A 308 16.34 -2.74 -11.38
C ALA A 308 16.07 -1.49 -12.22
N ALA A 309 15.01 -0.73 -11.91
CA ALA A 309 14.71 0.54 -12.57
C ALA A 309 15.84 1.57 -12.38
N LEU A 310 16.38 1.70 -11.16
CA LEU A 310 17.52 2.58 -10.86
C LEU A 310 18.75 2.24 -11.70
N LEU A 311 19.10 0.95 -11.84
CA LEU A 311 20.26 0.55 -12.65
C LEU A 311 20.10 0.89 -14.14
N LYS A 312 18.89 0.70 -14.68
CA LYS A 312 18.60 1.04 -16.09
C LYS A 312 18.55 2.56 -16.29
N ALA A 313 17.90 3.29 -15.40
CA ALA A 313 17.83 4.75 -15.42
C ALA A 313 19.23 5.37 -15.35
N ARG A 314 20.10 4.85 -14.47
CA ARG A 314 21.49 5.30 -14.35
C ARG A 314 22.28 5.24 -15.66
N ALA A 315 21.95 4.32 -16.57
CA ALA A 315 22.68 4.18 -17.83
C ALA A 315 22.34 5.27 -18.87
N VAL A 316 21.30 6.08 -18.63
CA VAL A 316 20.78 7.05 -19.60
C VAL A 316 20.49 8.43 -19.02
N SER A 317 20.47 8.58 -17.70
CA SER A 317 19.95 9.77 -17.02
C SER A 317 20.79 11.03 -17.20
N ASP A 318 22.09 10.90 -17.43
CA ASP A 318 23.02 12.00 -17.68
C ASP A 318 22.69 12.78 -18.96
N LYS A 319 22.12 12.09 -19.96
CA LYS A 319 21.79 12.64 -21.29
C LYS A 319 20.30 12.80 -21.51
N PHE A 320 19.48 12.41 -20.53
CA PHE A 320 18.04 12.44 -20.68
C PHE A 320 17.50 13.87 -20.55
N SER A 321 16.79 14.32 -21.59
CA SER A 321 16.05 15.58 -21.60
C SER A 321 14.66 15.32 -22.17
N PRO A 322 13.58 15.72 -21.47
CA PRO A 322 12.21 15.55 -21.97
C PRO A 322 11.98 16.22 -23.32
N GLU A 323 12.53 17.42 -23.53
CA GLU A 323 12.42 18.16 -24.79
C GLU A 323 13.16 17.48 -25.93
N SER A 324 14.32 16.87 -25.63
CA SER A 324 15.06 16.11 -26.62
C SER A 324 14.32 14.84 -26.99
N ALA A 325 13.81 14.11 -25.99
CA ALA A 325 13.04 12.89 -26.18
C ALA A 325 11.74 13.14 -26.96
N SER A 326 11.06 14.28 -26.77
CA SER A 326 9.85 14.60 -27.52
C SER A 326 10.12 14.90 -29.01
N ARG A 327 11.30 15.43 -29.35
CA ARG A 327 11.68 15.74 -30.74
C ARG A 327 12.22 14.54 -31.51
N ARG A 328 13.09 13.74 -30.88
CA ARG A 328 13.80 12.63 -31.55
C ARG A 328 13.26 11.23 -31.22
N GLY A 329 12.33 11.13 -30.26
CA GLY A 329 11.93 9.87 -29.66
C GLY A 329 12.95 9.34 -28.64
N LEU A 330 12.58 8.27 -27.93
CA LEU A 330 13.46 7.58 -27.00
C LEU A 330 14.40 6.63 -27.76
N SER A 331 15.68 6.64 -27.40
CA SER A 331 16.61 5.59 -27.80
C SER A 331 16.22 4.25 -27.17
N THR A 332 16.75 3.13 -27.68
CA THR A 332 16.49 1.80 -27.10
C THR A 332 16.87 1.73 -25.62
N ALA A 333 17.98 2.36 -25.22
CA ALA A 333 18.39 2.38 -23.82
C ALA A 333 17.44 3.21 -22.95
N GLU A 334 16.99 4.38 -23.44
CA GLU A 334 16.01 5.22 -22.75
C GLU A 334 14.67 4.51 -22.64
N MET A 335 14.21 3.83 -23.71
CA MET A 335 12.98 3.03 -23.69
C MET A 335 13.06 1.93 -22.63
N ASN A 336 14.16 1.17 -22.58
CA ASN A 336 14.35 0.12 -21.57
C ASN A 336 14.33 0.67 -20.12
N ALA A 337 14.85 1.88 -19.91
CA ALA A 337 14.82 2.54 -18.60
C ALA A 337 13.38 2.98 -18.23
N VAL A 338 12.66 3.58 -19.18
CA VAL A 338 11.26 3.97 -19.01
C VAL A 338 10.39 2.75 -18.72
N GLU A 339 10.56 1.65 -19.47
CA GLU A 339 9.85 0.39 -19.24
C GLU A 339 10.16 -0.22 -17.86
N ALA A 340 11.42 -0.16 -17.41
CA ALA A 340 11.77 -0.63 -16.07
C ALA A 340 11.10 0.21 -14.98
N ILE A 341 11.05 1.54 -15.14
CA ILE A 341 10.30 2.42 -14.24
C ILE A 341 8.80 2.09 -14.29
N HIS A 342 8.25 1.86 -15.49
CA HIS A 342 6.84 1.51 -15.64
C HIS A 342 6.48 0.26 -14.85
N ARG A 343 7.28 -0.81 -14.99
CA ARG A 343 7.09 -2.05 -14.23
C ARG A 343 7.22 -1.85 -12.72
N ALA A 344 8.13 -0.99 -12.28
CA ALA A 344 8.28 -0.68 -10.86
C ALA A 344 7.09 0.09 -10.29
N VAL A 345 6.57 1.08 -11.02
CA VAL A 345 5.39 1.88 -10.65
C VAL A 345 4.11 1.03 -10.69
N GLU A 346 3.96 0.16 -11.69
CA GLU A 346 2.86 -0.80 -11.77
C GLU A 346 2.88 -1.79 -10.59
N PHE A 347 4.08 -2.24 -10.19
CA PHE A 347 4.24 -3.10 -9.02
C PHE A 347 3.79 -2.40 -7.73
N ASN A 348 4.36 -1.23 -7.42
CA ASN A 348 4.03 -0.44 -6.24
C ASN A 348 4.01 1.07 -6.58
N PRO A 349 2.83 1.70 -6.75
CA PRO A 349 2.69 3.10 -7.15
C PRO A 349 2.89 4.10 -6.02
N HIS A 350 3.09 3.64 -4.78
CA HIS A 350 3.29 4.51 -3.62
C HIS A 350 4.72 5.05 -3.56
N VAL A 351 5.70 4.26 -4.02
CA VAL A 351 7.14 4.56 -3.96
C VAL A 351 7.55 5.90 -4.60
N PRO A 352 7.07 6.29 -5.80
CA PRO A 352 7.58 7.48 -6.50
C PRO A 352 7.41 8.75 -5.68
N LYS A 353 6.29 8.91 -4.96
CA LYS A 353 6.05 10.09 -4.12
C LYS A 353 7.07 10.24 -2.99
N TYR A 354 7.53 9.14 -2.41
CA TYR A 354 8.58 9.18 -1.40
C TYR A 354 9.96 9.44 -2.02
N LEU A 355 10.25 8.82 -3.17
CA LEU A 355 11.52 9.03 -3.88
C LEU A 355 11.68 10.48 -4.39
N LEU A 356 10.58 11.08 -4.82
CA LEU A 356 10.52 12.48 -5.28
C LEU A 356 10.31 13.47 -4.13
N GLU A 357 10.27 12.98 -2.88
CA GLU A 357 10.07 13.79 -1.67
C GLU A 357 8.79 14.65 -1.69
N MET A 358 7.80 14.23 -2.48
CA MET A 358 6.44 14.80 -2.50
C MET A 358 5.62 14.35 -1.29
N LYS A 359 6.09 13.30 -0.60
CA LYS A 359 5.54 12.78 0.65
C LYS A 359 6.67 12.54 1.65
N SER A 360 6.46 12.91 2.91
CA SER A 360 7.44 12.73 3.97
C SER A 360 7.70 11.25 4.25
N VAL A 361 8.97 10.90 4.43
CA VAL A 361 9.39 9.56 4.84
C VAL A 361 9.41 9.49 6.36
N ILE A 362 8.83 8.44 6.93
CA ILE A 362 8.86 8.12 8.37
C ILE A 362 9.76 6.90 8.63
N LEU A 363 9.97 6.52 9.89
CA LEU A 363 10.61 5.24 10.18
C LEU A 363 9.76 4.09 9.62
N PRO A 364 10.37 3.10 8.93
CA PRO A 364 9.62 2.01 8.35
C PRO A 364 9.10 1.06 9.44
N PRO A 365 7.95 0.42 9.25
CA PRO A 365 7.45 -0.61 10.17
C PRO A 365 8.33 -1.88 10.17
N GLU A 366 8.13 -2.75 11.16
CA GLU A 366 8.78 -4.07 11.20
C GLU A 366 8.17 -5.05 10.19
N HIS A 367 6.93 -4.80 9.77
CA HIS A 367 6.23 -5.54 8.74
C HIS A 367 5.68 -4.64 7.65
N ILE A 368 5.61 -5.19 6.43
CA ILE A 368 5.17 -4.50 5.24
C ILE A 368 4.07 -5.26 4.54
N LEU A 369 3.14 -4.52 3.97
CA LEU A 369 2.24 -5.01 2.94
C LEU A 369 2.92 -4.85 1.59
N LYS A 370 3.17 -5.97 0.90
CA LYS A 370 3.71 -5.92 -0.47
C LYS A 370 2.77 -5.13 -1.36
N ARG A 371 3.34 -4.24 -2.16
CA ARG A 371 2.67 -3.28 -3.04
C ARG A 371 1.93 -2.15 -2.31
N GLY A 372 1.97 -2.13 -0.98
CA GLY A 372 1.35 -1.11 -0.15
C GLY A 372 2.25 0.09 0.14
N ASP A 373 1.70 1.03 0.90
CA ASP A 373 2.37 2.25 1.39
C ASP A 373 3.49 1.91 2.38
N SER A 374 3.29 0.87 3.21
CA SER A 374 4.31 0.39 4.16
C SER A 374 5.58 -0.14 3.48
N GLU A 375 5.44 -0.95 2.41
CA GLU A 375 6.59 -1.38 1.61
C GLU A 375 7.27 -0.20 0.92
N ALA A 376 6.50 0.79 0.46
CA ALA A 376 7.05 1.97 -0.19
C ALA A 376 7.91 2.84 0.74
N ILE A 377 7.46 3.03 1.99
CA ILE A 377 8.27 3.66 3.04
C ILE A 377 9.53 2.85 3.30
N ALA A 378 9.40 1.53 3.50
CA ALA A 378 10.53 0.65 3.76
C ALA A 378 11.59 0.71 2.64
N TYR A 379 11.17 0.75 1.38
CA TYR A 379 12.08 0.94 0.26
C TYR A 379 12.72 2.33 0.28
N ALA A 380 11.90 3.39 0.27
CA ALA A 380 12.38 4.76 0.11
C ALA A 380 13.29 5.22 1.26
N PHE A 381 13.03 4.77 2.50
CA PHE A 381 13.83 5.09 3.68
C PHE A 381 15.31 4.75 3.48
N PHE A 382 15.61 3.61 2.86
CA PHE A 382 16.99 3.20 2.60
C PHE A 382 17.49 3.59 1.20
N HIS A 383 16.62 3.64 0.20
CA HIS A 383 17.04 3.74 -1.19
C HIS A 383 17.01 5.16 -1.77
N LEU A 384 16.31 6.12 -1.15
CA LEU A 384 16.25 7.50 -1.64
C LEU A 384 17.64 8.10 -1.90
N GLN A 385 18.59 7.87 -0.98
CA GLN A 385 19.95 8.36 -1.13
C GLN A 385 20.69 7.74 -2.33
N HIS A 386 20.38 6.49 -2.69
CA HIS A 386 20.94 5.84 -3.87
C HIS A 386 20.39 6.45 -5.16
N TRP A 387 19.10 6.81 -5.19
CA TRP A 387 18.50 7.53 -6.31
C TRP A 387 19.06 8.94 -6.46
N LYS A 388 19.18 9.70 -5.36
CA LYS A 388 19.75 11.05 -5.34
C LYS A 388 21.21 11.10 -5.80
N ARG A 389 21.97 10.03 -5.54
CA ARG A 389 23.38 9.95 -5.94
C ARG A 389 23.57 9.93 -7.46
N VAL A 390 22.59 9.46 -8.22
CA VAL A 390 22.69 9.38 -9.67
C VAL A 390 21.99 10.57 -10.31
N GLU A 391 22.79 11.43 -10.93
CA GLU A 391 22.30 12.66 -11.58
C GLU A 391 21.24 12.34 -12.65
N GLY A 392 20.16 13.11 -12.65
CA GLY A 392 19.06 13.01 -13.61
C GLY A 392 18.07 11.86 -13.39
N VAL A 393 18.36 10.85 -12.55
CA VAL A 393 17.47 9.67 -12.39
C VAL A 393 16.14 10.05 -11.75
N LEU A 394 16.14 10.93 -10.74
CA LEU A 394 14.89 11.43 -10.14
C LEU A 394 14.08 12.29 -11.12
N ASN A 395 14.75 13.05 -12.00
CA ASN A 395 14.07 13.80 -13.05
C ASN A 395 13.42 12.86 -14.08
N LEU A 396 14.14 11.81 -14.50
CA LEU A 396 13.58 10.77 -15.36
C LEU A 396 12.36 10.11 -14.70
N LEU A 397 12.47 9.71 -13.42
CA LEU A 397 11.35 9.18 -12.64
C LEU A 397 10.17 10.15 -12.64
N HIS A 398 10.39 11.42 -12.32
CA HIS A 398 9.39 12.49 -12.29
C HIS A 398 8.64 12.62 -13.63
N CYS A 399 9.37 12.62 -14.74
CA CYS A 399 8.78 12.74 -16.08
C CYS A 399 7.96 11.51 -16.50
N THR A 400 8.28 10.33 -15.98
CA THR A 400 7.65 9.07 -16.43
C THR A 400 6.53 8.59 -15.51
N TRP A 401 6.67 8.72 -14.18
CA TRP A 401 5.83 7.99 -13.23
C TRP A 401 4.34 8.38 -13.29
N GLU A 402 4.02 9.67 -13.48
CA GLU A 402 2.63 10.11 -13.60
C GLU A 402 1.99 9.59 -14.89
N GLY A 403 2.75 9.62 -15.99
CA GLY A 403 2.34 9.06 -17.27
C GLY A 403 2.06 7.57 -17.13
N THR A 404 2.97 6.82 -16.50
CA THR A 404 2.74 5.41 -16.15
C THR A 404 1.48 5.24 -15.36
N PHE A 405 1.33 6.01 -14.28
CA PHE A 405 0.21 5.88 -13.34
C PHE A 405 -1.14 6.12 -14.02
N ARG A 406 -1.22 7.07 -14.98
CA ARG A 406 -2.41 7.32 -15.80
C ARG A 406 -2.68 6.22 -16.85
N MET A 407 -1.65 5.48 -17.26
CA MET A 407 -1.76 4.38 -18.21
C MET A 407 -2.09 3.03 -17.54
N ILE A 408 -1.96 2.92 -16.21
CA ILE A 408 -2.37 1.70 -15.51
C ILE A 408 -3.90 1.56 -15.66
N PRO A 409 -4.40 0.46 -16.26
CA PRO A 409 -5.83 0.32 -16.54
C PRO A 409 -6.65 0.35 -15.25
N TYR A 410 -7.82 0.99 -15.31
CA TYR A 410 -8.78 1.02 -14.21
C TYR A 410 -10.01 0.13 -14.54
N PRO A 411 -10.46 -0.74 -13.62
CA PRO A 411 -9.79 -1.11 -12.36
C PRO A 411 -8.44 -1.80 -12.65
N LEU A 412 -7.53 -1.77 -11.66
CA LEU A 412 -6.15 -2.32 -11.73
C LEU A 412 -6.09 -3.86 -12.00
N GLU A 413 -7.19 -4.45 -12.44
CA GLU A 413 -7.38 -5.86 -12.77
C GLU A 413 -6.76 -6.26 -14.11
N LYS A 414 -6.32 -5.28 -14.92
CA LYS A 414 -5.73 -5.51 -16.25
C LYS A 414 -4.26 -5.07 -16.37
N GLY A 415 -3.53 -4.99 -15.25
CA GLY A 415 -2.08 -4.84 -15.32
C GLY A 415 -1.47 -5.99 -16.12
N HIS A 416 -0.54 -5.70 -17.03
CA HIS A 416 0.08 -6.73 -17.89
C HIS A 416 0.98 -7.67 -17.08
N LEU A 417 1.42 -7.26 -15.88
CA LEU A 417 2.46 -7.95 -15.12
C LEU A 417 2.08 -8.34 -13.69
N PHE A 418 1.00 -7.80 -13.12
CA PHE A 418 0.67 -8.01 -11.70
C PHE A 418 -0.82 -8.18 -11.41
N TYR A 419 -1.12 -9.02 -10.41
CA TYR A 419 -2.47 -9.32 -9.94
C TYR A 419 -3.23 -8.08 -9.43
N PRO A 420 -4.58 -8.11 -9.38
CA PRO A 420 -5.38 -7.03 -8.80
C PRO A 420 -4.98 -6.72 -7.35
N TYR A 421 -5.13 -5.45 -6.95
CA TYR A 421 -4.95 -5.07 -5.54
C TYR A 421 -6.09 -5.64 -4.68
N PRO A 422 -5.78 -6.32 -3.56
CA PRO A 422 -6.81 -6.76 -2.63
C PRO A 422 -7.62 -5.58 -2.08
N SER A 423 -8.92 -5.79 -1.86
CA SER A 423 -9.81 -4.77 -1.29
C SER A 423 -9.41 -4.32 0.12
N CYS A 424 -8.69 -5.17 0.88
CA CYS A 424 -8.19 -4.90 2.22
C CYS A 424 -6.90 -4.04 2.28
N THR A 425 -6.30 -3.67 1.13
CA THR A 425 -4.96 -3.06 1.09
C THR A 425 -4.87 -1.80 1.97
N GLU A 426 -5.83 -0.90 1.84
CA GLU A 426 -5.89 0.36 2.63
C GLU A 426 -6.00 0.09 4.13
N THR A 427 -6.86 -0.85 4.54
CA THR A 427 -7.05 -1.20 5.95
C THR A 427 -5.79 -1.81 6.54
N ALA A 428 -5.15 -2.74 5.82
CA ALA A 428 -3.93 -3.39 6.28
C ALA A 428 -2.77 -2.40 6.44
N ASP A 429 -2.56 -1.48 5.49
CA ASP A 429 -1.54 -0.42 5.65
C ASP A 429 -1.86 0.54 6.79
N ARG A 430 -3.14 0.85 7.05
CA ARG A 430 -3.56 1.67 8.19
C ARG A 430 -3.28 1.02 9.54
N GLU A 431 -3.33 -0.30 9.63
CA GLU A 431 -2.98 -1.02 10.86
C GLU A 431 -1.46 -1.11 11.06
N LEU A 432 -0.69 -1.18 9.98
CA LEU A 432 0.77 -1.23 10.03
C LEU A 432 1.42 0.14 10.29
N LEU A 433 0.86 1.21 9.75
CA LEU A 433 1.49 2.53 9.78
C LEU A 433 0.97 3.38 10.96
N PRO A 434 1.84 4.21 11.58
CA PRO A 434 1.46 5.01 12.72
C PRO A 434 0.44 6.09 12.35
N SER A 435 -0.40 6.48 13.30
CA SER A 435 -1.52 7.41 13.09
C SER A 435 -1.12 8.82 12.64
N PHE A 436 0.13 9.22 12.88
CA PHE A 436 0.66 10.50 12.40
C PHE A 436 1.09 10.48 10.93
N HIS A 437 1.00 9.32 10.26
CA HIS A 437 1.29 9.16 8.85
C HIS A 437 0.00 9.04 8.05
N GLU A 438 -0.17 9.92 7.06
CA GLU A 438 -1.31 9.88 6.16
C GLU A 438 -1.10 8.78 5.12
N VAL A 439 -1.84 7.67 5.23
CA VAL A 439 -1.70 6.52 4.30
C VAL A 439 -2.11 6.91 2.88
N SER A 440 -1.22 6.64 1.91
CA SER A 440 -1.55 6.79 0.49
C SER A 440 -2.55 5.71 0.09
N VAL A 441 -3.66 6.08 -0.56
CA VAL A 441 -4.63 5.12 -1.08
C VAL A 441 -4.47 4.96 -2.59
N TYR A 442 -4.14 3.74 -3.02
CA TYR A 442 -4.08 3.36 -4.42
C TYR A 442 -4.86 2.06 -4.68
N PRO A 443 -5.60 1.96 -5.80
CA PRO A 443 -5.89 3.05 -6.74
C PRO A 443 -6.74 4.13 -6.07
N LYS A 444 -6.52 5.39 -6.43
CA LYS A 444 -7.42 6.45 -5.98
C LYS A 444 -8.80 6.16 -6.56
N LYS A 445 -9.77 5.86 -5.69
CA LYS A 445 -11.18 5.78 -6.05
C LYS A 445 -11.70 7.20 -6.25
N GLU A 446 -11.24 7.89 -7.28
CA GLU A 446 -11.88 9.14 -7.67
C GLU A 446 -13.23 8.79 -8.29
N LEU A 447 -14.31 9.09 -7.58
CA LEU A 447 -15.65 9.06 -8.15
C LEU A 447 -15.61 9.94 -9.41
N PRO A 448 -15.91 9.39 -10.60
CA PRO A 448 -15.94 10.17 -11.82
C PRO A 448 -16.75 11.45 -11.59
N PHE A 449 -16.25 12.60 -12.07
CA PHE A 449 -16.91 13.90 -11.88
C PHE A 449 -18.42 13.83 -12.18
N PHE A 450 -18.82 13.04 -13.17
CA PHE A 450 -20.21 12.85 -13.54
C PHE A 450 -21.10 12.27 -12.41
N ILE A 451 -20.57 11.37 -11.57
CA ILE A 451 -21.32 10.85 -10.41
C ILE A 451 -21.54 11.95 -9.39
N LEU A 452 -20.49 12.71 -9.07
CA LEU A 452 -20.59 13.84 -8.14
C LEU A 452 -21.50 14.94 -8.69
N PHE A 453 -21.41 15.23 -9.99
CA PHE A 453 -22.26 16.19 -10.69
C PHE A 453 -23.73 15.75 -10.69
N THR A 454 -24.00 14.48 -11.03
CA THR A 454 -25.37 13.95 -11.07
C THR A 454 -25.97 13.86 -9.66
N ALA A 455 -25.20 13.39 -8.67
CA ALA A 455 -25.63 13.37 -7.28
C ALA A 455 -25.88 14.79 -6.75
N GLY A 456 -25.03 15.75 -7.10
CA GLY A 456 -25.21 17.16 -6.80
C GLY A 456 -26.46 17.74 -7.46
N LEU A 457 -26.67 17.47 -8.75
CA LEU A 457 -27.85 17.90 -9.49
C LEU A 457 -29.14 17.30 -8.89
N CYS A 458 -29.16 16.00 -8.61
CA CYS A 458 -30.31 15.32 -7.98
C CYS A 458 -30.59 15.85 -6.57
N SER A 459 -29.55 16.10 -5.77
CA SER A 459 -29.71 16.67 -4.42
C SER A 459 -30.25 18.10 -4.49
N PHE A 460 -29.75 18.89 -5.44
CA PHE A 460 -30.21 20.25 -5.68
C PHE A 460 -31.66 20.30 -6.19
N THR A 461 -32.04 19.44 -7.14
CA THR A 461 -33.43 19.37 -7.64
C THR A 461 -34.39 18.88 -6.57
N ALA A 462 -34.00 17.89 -5.75
CA ALA A 462 -34.79 17.45 -4.61
C ALA A 462 -34.99 18.58 -3.58
N MET A 463 -33.93 19.33 -3.28
CA MET A 463 -34.01 20.50 -2.40
C MET A 463 -34.93 21.59 -2.98
N LEU A 464 -34.82 21.92 -4.27
CA LEU A 464 -35.70 22.87 -4.93
C LEU A 464 -37.17 22.42 -4.90
N ALA A 465 -37.43 21.12 -5.09
CA ALA A 465 -38.78 20.56 -5.01
C ALA A 465 -39.35 20.70 -3.59
N LEU A 466 -38.55 20.40 -2.56
CA LEU A 466 -38.94 20.58 -1.15
C LEU A 466 -39.22 22.05 -0.82
N LEU A 467 -38.35 22.97 -1.24
CA LEU A 467 -38.54 24.42 -1.02
C LEU A 467 -39.76 24.95 -1.75
N THR A 468 -40.01 24.50 -2.98
CA THR A 468 -41.19 24.90 -3.77
C THR A 468 -42.48 24.39 -3.14
N HIS A 469 -42.44 23.20 -2.54
CA HIS A 469 -43.57 22.66 -1.81
C HIS A 469 -43.81 23.40 -0.48
N GLN A 470 -42.75 23.70 0.28
CA GLN A 470 -42.87 24.33 1.60
C GLN A 470 -43.14 25.84 1.54
N PHE A 471 -42.62 26.53 0.51
CA PHE A 471 -42.69 27.98 0.35
C PHE A 471 -43.04 28.38 -1.10
N PRO A 472 -44.25 28.06 -1.59
CA PRO A 472 -44.61 28.23 -3.00
C PRO A 472 -44.58 29.69 -3.47
N GLU A 473 -45.00 30.65 -2.65
CA GLU A 473 -45.01 32.07 -3.05
C GLU A 473 -43.59 32.66 -3.17
N LEU A 474 -42.74 32.40 -2.19
CA LEU A 474 -41.33 32.82 -2.20
C LEU A 474 -40.57 32.18 -3.38
N MET A 475 -40.82 30.91 -3.66
CA MET A 475 -40.22 30.22 -4.80
C MET A 475 -40.74 30.73 -6.15
N GLY A 476 -42.00 31.17 -6.22
CA GLY A 476 -42.55 31.87 -7.38
C GLY A 476 -41.86 33.20 -7.65
N VAL A 477 -41.64 34.01 -6.61
CA VAL A 477 -40.87 35.28 -6.71
C VAL A 477 -39.44 35.01 -7.13
N PHE A 478 -38.79 34.02 -6.51
CA PHE A 478 -37.44 33.60 -6.83
C PHE A 478 -37.32 33.14 -8.30
N ALA A 479 -38.24 32.28 -8.77
CA ALA A 479 -38.24 31.80 -10.15
C ALA A 479 -38.42 32.96 -11.15
N LYS A 480 -39.32 33.90 -10.85
CA LYS A 480 -39.54 35.09 -11.69
C LYS A 480 -38.28 35.97 -11.75
N ALA A 481 -37.62 36.21 -10.62
CA ALA A 481 -36.37 36.96 -10.56
C ALA A 481 -35.23 36.24 -11.31
N PHE A 482 -35.13 34.92 -11.14
CA PHE A 482 -34.11 34.11 -11.79
C PHE A 482 -34.27 34.11 -13.32
N PHE A 483 -35.46 33.79 -13.82
CA PHE A 483 -35.71 33.74 -15.27
C PHE A 483 -35.65 35.12 -15.91
N SER A 484 -36.14 36.18 -15.25
CA SER A 484 -36.00 37.54 -15.78
C SER A 484 -34.54 37.96 -15.90
N THR A 485 -33.68 37.60 -14.94
CA THR A 485 -32.25 37.88 -15.01
C THR A 485 -31.56 37.02 -16.08
N LEU A 486 -31.90 35.73 -16.16
CA LEU A 486 -31.30 34.79 -17.12
C LEU A 486 -31.63 35.15 -18.57
N PHE A 487 -32.87 35.58 -18.83
CA PHE A 487 -33.33 35.95 -20.16
C PHE A 487 -33.13 37.44 -20.50
N ALA A 488 -32.69 38.27 -19.55
CA ALA A 488 -32.43 39.70 -19.78
C ALA A 488 -31.55 39.99 -21.02
N PRO A 489 -30.46 39.24 -21.29
CA PRO A 489 -29.65 39.45 -22.49
C PRO A 489 -30.41 39.11 -23.78
N PHE A 490 -31.26 38.09 -23.75
CA PHE A 490 -32.05 37.67 -24.92
C PHE A 490 -33.17 38.67 -25.21
N SER A 491 -33.87 39.16 -24.19
CA SER A 491 -34.86 40.21 -24.35
C SER A 491 -34.22 41.52 -24.86
N PHE A 492 -33.02 41.87 -24.40
CA PHE A 492 -32.27 43.01 -24.93
C PHE A 492 -31.93 42.85 -26.43
N VAL A 493 -31.51 41.64 -26.84
CA VAL A 493 -31.24 41.34 -28.24
C VAL A 493 -32.51 41.40 -29.09
N MET A 494 -33.61 40.82 -28.62
CA MET A 494 -34.90 40.87 -29.33
C MET A 494 -35.41 42.31 -29.47
N GLU A 495 -35.33 43.12 -28.42
CA GLU A 495 -35.73 44.52 -28.45
C GLU A 495 -34.86 45.34 -29.42
N LYS A 496 -33.56 45.01 -29.52
CA LYS A 496 -32.69 45.59 -30.55
C LYS A 496 -33.05 45.14 -31.96
N ILE A 497 -33.39 43.87 -32.16
CA ILE A 497 -33.82 43.33 -33.46
C ILE A 497 -35.14 43.99 -33.89
N GLU A 498 -36.12 44.11 -32.98
CA GLU A 498 -37.39 44.79 -33.23
C GLU A 498 -37.21 46.28 -33.53
N SER A 499 -36.24 46.95 -32.90
CA SER A 499 -35.93 48.35 -33.18
C SER A 499 -35.27 48.59 -34.56
N VAL A 500 -34.70 47.54 -35.17
CA VAL A 500 -34.01 47.60 -36.47
C VAL A 500 -34.91 47.08 -37.61
N LEU A 501 -35.89 46.22 -37.31
CA LEU A 501 -36.83 45.69 -38.29
C LEU A 501 -37.99 46.66 -38.56
N PRO A 502 -38.26 47.03 -39.83
CA PRO A 502 -39.46 47.81 -40.19
C PRO A 502 -40.74 47.03 -39.86
N SER A 503 -41.74 47.70 -39.28
CA SER A 503 -43.04 47.11 -38.90
C SER A 503 -43.81 46.45 -40.06
N SER A 504 -43.46 46.75 -41.31
CA SER A 504 -44.03 46.14 -42.52
C SER A 504 -43.62 44.68 -42.76
N LEU A 505 -42.43 44.28 -42.30
CA LEU A 505 -41.90 42.91 -42.47
C LEU A 505 -42.52 41.93 -41.47
N TRP A 506 -42.79 42.38 -40.24
CA TRP A 506 -43.45 41.55 -39.22
C TRP A 506 -44.88 41.18 -39.65
N HIS A 507 -45.64 42.14 -40.19
CA HIS A 507 -46.99 41.86 -40.71
C HIS A 507 -47.04 40.84 -41.86
N GLN A 508 -45.96 40.68 -42.64
CA GLN A 508 -45.87 39.66 -43.69
C GLN A 508 -45.51 38.27 -43.14
N LEU A 509 -44.70 38.18 -42.08
CA LEU A 509 -44.28 36.91 -41.48
C LEU A 509 -45.38 36.24 -40.63
N THR A 510 -46.27 37.00 -39.98
CA THR A 510 -47.40 36.41 -39.21
C THR A 510 -48.57 35.90 -40.08
N ARG A 511 -48.50 36.10 -41.40
CA ARG A 511 -49.57 35.70 -42.35
C ARG A 511 -49.29 34.36 -43.06
N ILE A 512 -48.13 33.76 -42.81
CA ILE A 512 -47.75 32.38 -43.17
C ILE A 512 -47.97 31.54 -41.92
#